data_AF-A0A1Q8TQM8-F1
#
_entry.id   AF-A0A1Q8TQM8-F1
#
_cell.length_a   1.000
_cell.length_b   1.000
_cell.length_c   1.000
_cell.angle_alpha   90.00
_cell.angle_beta   90.00
_cell.angle_gamma   90.00
#
_symmetry.space_group_name_H-M   'P 1'
#
loop_
_entity.id
_entity.type
_entity.pdbx_description
1 polymer ?
#
loop_
_entity_poly.entity_id
_entity_poly.type
_entity_poly.pdbx_seq_one_letter_code
_entity_poly.pdbx_strand_id
1 'polypeptide(L)'
;MNPAPASELATAVRTALTPFVTDPTASTLCDLSRAVSKMTAYANSGHYAGRSHEVPGPWTDSYFACDHAHEHIQNVNHTFATSTAPTPLDVRTVKYAVLAAVALFDDAVRSDTPNPGAAHEFSVFAIARSAAHLLGSGWRAEPGLHNTSGLIQHSVGEDYLLAVGDVGDMSPELYVEGDDHRHILWDTAGEDLPALAQRVADIIRDPALA
;
A
#
# COMPACT_ATOMS: atom_id res chain seq x y z
N MET A 1 8.18 17.45 14.40
CA MET A 1 6.71 17.42 14.49
C MET A 1 6.33 16.03 14.01
N ASN A 2 5.80 15.16 14.87
CA ASN A 2 5.44 13.80 14.43
C ASN A 2 4.29 13.88 13.43
N PRO A 3 4.41 13.27 12.24
CA PRO A 3 3.28 13.21 11.30
C PRO A 3 2.14 12.42 11.95
N ALA A 4 0.89 12.87 11.71
CA ALA A 4 -0.29 12.14 12.15
C ALA A 4 -0.26 10.71 11.56
N PRO A 5 -0.66 9.68 12.32
CA PRO A 5 -0.72 8.31 11.81
C PRO A 5 -1.66 8.24 10.60
N ALA A 6 -1.33 7.41 9.61
CA ALA A 6 -2.01 7.37 8.32
C ALA A 6 -3.54 7.14 8.44
N SER A 7 -3.98 6.34 9.41
CA SER A 7 -5.38 6.08 9.72
C SER A 7 -6.16 7.32 10.17
N GLU A 8 -5.51 8.29 10.83
CA GLU A 8 -6.11 9.57 11.19
C GLU A 8 -6.31 10.47 9.97
N LEU A 9 -5.49 10.35 8.93
CA LEU A 9 -5.61 11.14 7.70
C LEU A 9 -6.88 10.77 6.92
N ALA A 10 -7.11 9.48 6.68
CA ALA A 10 -8.31 9.00 6.02
C ALA A 10 -9.58 9.35 6.82
N THR A 11 -9.51 9.24 8.15
CA THR A 11 -10.61 9.63 9.06
C THR A 11 -10.88 11.14 9.00
N ALA A 12 -9.85 11.97 8.97
CA ALA A 12 -9.99 13.42 8.85
C ALA A 12 -10.64 13.82 7.51
N VAL A 13 -10.27 13.17 6.41
CA VAL A 13 -10.90 13.42 5.10
C VAL A 13 -12.39 13.04 5.11
N ARG A 14 -12.75 11.86 5.63
CA ARG A 14 -14.17 11.46 5.78
C ARG A 14 -14.97 12.43 6.64
N THR A 15 -14.36 12.91 7.74
CA THR A 15 -14.97 13.88 8.65
C THR A 15 -15.21 15.22 7.96
N ALA A 16 -14.24 15.72 7.18
CA ALA A 16 -14.37 16.98 6.44
C ALA A 16 -15.31 16.88 5.21
N LEU A 17 -15.46 15.68 4.63
CA LEU A 17 -16.33 15.46 3.48
C LEU A 17 -17.82 15.61 3.83
N THR A 18 -18.22 15.19 5.04
CA THR A 18 -19.64 15.15 5.44
C THR A 18 -20.28 16.56 5.46
N PRO A 19 -19.67 17.58 6.08
CA PRO A 19 -20.16 18.97 6.01
C PRO A 19 -20.25 19.49 4.58
N PHE A 20 -19.22 19.27 3.75
CA PHE A 20 -19.21 19.75 2.36
C PHE A 20 -20.34 19.14 1.52
N VAL A 21 -20.63 17.85 1.70
CA VAL A 21 -21.73 17.18 0.97
C VAL A 21 -23.11 17.66 1.43
N THR A 22 -23.24 18.03 2.70
CA THR A 22 -24.53 18.42 3.31
C THR A 22 -24.85 19.89 3.05
N ASP A 23 -23.85 20.77 3.16
CA ASP A 23 -23.95 22.20 2.96
C ASP A 23 -22.68 22.74 2.26
N PRO A 24 -22.63 22.67 0.91
CA PRO A 24 -21.44 23.01 0.14
C PRO A 24 -21.19 24.52 0.18
N THR A 25 -20.22 24.91 0.98
CA THR A 25 -19.72 26.30 1.07
C THR A 25 -18.22 26.35 0.80
N ALA A 26 -17.69 27.53 0.45
CA ALA A 26 -16.25 27.74 0.30
C ALA A 26 -15.46 27.35 1.56
N SER A 27 -16.03 27.55 2.75
CA SER A 27 -15.41 27.13 4.02
C SER A 27 -15.31 25.61 4.12
N THR A 28 -16.41 24.89 3.90
CA THR A 28 -16.41 23.42 3.96
C THR A 28 -15.51 22.79 2.89
N LEU A 29 -15.43 23.41 1.71
CA LEU A 29 -14.50 22.98 0.65
C LEU A 29 -13.05 23.24 1.04
N CYS A 30 -12.74 24.36 1.70
CA CYS A 30 -11.39 24.68 2.17
C CYS A 30 -10.93 23.66 3.24
N ASP A 31 -11.81 23.28 4.16
CA ASP A 31 -11.50 22.27 5.17
C ASP A 31 -11.30 20.88 4.56
N LEU A 32 -12.14 20.50 3.60
CA LEU A 32 -11.97 19.27 2.82
C LEU A 32 -10.65 19.28 2.04
N SER A 33 -10.36 20.37 1.34
CA SER A 33 -9.12 20.56 0.58
C SER A 33 -7.90 20.40 1.49
N ARG A 34 -7.90 21.03 2.67
CA ARG A 34 -6.81 20.91 3.65
C ARG A 34 -6.62 19.47 4.14
N ALA A 35 -7.71 18.73 4.38
CA ALA A 35 -7.64 17.33 4.80
C ALA A 35 -7.08 16.45 3.67
N VAL A 36 -7.59 16.62 2.44
CA VAL A 36 -7.12 15.89 1.26
C VAL A 36 -5.64 16.20 0.99
N SER A 37 -5.21 17.46 1.04
CA SER A 37 -3.79 17.82 0.83
C SER A 37 -2.84 17.14 1.81
N LYS A 38 -3.24 16.95 3.07
CA LYS A 38 -2.43 16.20 4.04
C LYS A 38 -2.33 14.72 3.68
N MET A 39 -3.45 14.11 3.26
CA MET A 39 -3.48 12.73 2.79
C MET A 39 -2.66 12.56 1.50
N THR A 40 -2.79 13.49 0.54
CA THR A 40 -2.00 13.52 -0.70
C THR A 40 -0.51 13.64 -0.39
N ALA A 41 -0.10 14.53 0.53
CA ALA A 41 1.30 14.67 0.90
C ALA A 41 1.87 13.37 1.49
N TYR A 42 1.08 12.63 2.27
CA TYR A 42 1.45 11.31 2.77
C TYR A 42 1.54 10.29 1.63
N ALA A 43 0.52 10.19 0.77
CA ALA A 43 0.51 9.29 -0.39
C ALA A 43 1.67 9.56 -1.34
N ASN A 44 1.98 10.84 -1.57
CA ASN A 44 3.12 11.32 -2.35
C ASN A 44 4.45 10.91 -1.71
N SER A 45 4.56 11.04 -0.39
CA SER A 45 5.73 10.54 0.33
C SER A 45 5.82 9.01 0.23
N GLY A 46 4.71 8.27 0.29
CA GLY A 46 4.70 6.82 0.07
C GLY A 46 5.16 6.44 -1.34
N HIS A 47 4.61 7.12 -2.34
CA HIS A 47 4.95 6.98 -3.76
C HIS A 47 6.44 7.23 -4.04
N TYR A 48 7.05 8.27 -3.42
CA TYR A 48 8.45 8.63 -3.66
C TYR A 48 9.46 8.02 -2.67
N ALA A 49 9.07 7.65 -1.45
CA ALA A 49 9.97 7.09 -0.43
C ALA A 49 10.21 5.58 -0.60
N GLY A 50 9.43 4.88 -1.42
CA GLY A 50 9.75 3.51 -1.76
C GLY A 50 8.83 2.87 -2.81
N ARG A 51 9.49 1.99 -3.60
CA ARG A 51 8.96 0.76 -4.21
C ARG A 51 8.45 0.87 -5.65
N SER A 52 9.42 0.92 -6.56
CA SER A 52 9.38 0.85 -8.04
C SER A 52 8.55 1.91 -8.81
N HIS A 53 9.23 2.71 -9.63
CA HIS A 53 8.64 3.50 -10.73
C HIS A 53 8.11 2.61 -11.88
N GLU A 54 8.46 1.32 -11.90
CA GLU A 54 8.29 0.45 -13.07
C GLU A 54 7.05 -0.46 -12.98
N VAL A 55 6.37 -0.52 -11.83
CA VAL A 55 5.10 -1.23 -11.67
C VAL A 55 4.14 -0.37 -10.83
N PRO A 56 2.92 -0.07 -11.30
CA PRO A 56 1.92 0.64 -10.49
C PRO A 56 1.64 -0.14 -9.19
N GLY A 57 2.11 0.39 -8.06
CA GLY A 57 1.83 -0.15 -6.73
C GLY A 57 0.67 0.59 -6.05
N PRO A 58 0.17 0.07 -4.91
CA PRO A 58 -0.95 0.68 -4.17
C PRO A 58 -0.76 2.18 -3.83
N TRP A 59 0.49 2.61 -3.58
CA TRP A 59 0.81 4.01 -3.34
C TRP A 59 0.72 4.90 -4.58
N THR A 60 1.03 4.36 -5.76
CA THR A 60 0.87 5.05 -7.04
C THR A 60 -0.61 5.28 -7.35
N ASP A 61 -1.44 4.25 -7.18
CA ASP A 61 -2.90 4.37 -7.36
C ASP A 61 -3.52 5.32 -6.34
N SER A 62 -3.07 5.24 -5.08
CA SER A 62 -3.50 6.17 -4.03
C SER A 62 -3.12 7.62 -4.36
N TYR A 63 -1.89 7.86 -4.81
CA TYR A 63 -1.41 9.19 -5.20
C TYR A 63 -2.24 9.78 -6.34
N PHE A 64 -2.43 9.04 -7.45
CA PHE A 64 -3.22 9.52 -8.59
C PHE A 64 -4.70 9.73 -8.23
N ALA A 65 -5.28 8.90 -7.36
CA ALA A 65 -6.64 9.12 -6.89
C ALA A 65 -6.75 10.38 -6.01
N CYS A 66 -5.75 10.67 -5.19
CA CYS A 66 -5.67 11.91 -4.42
C CYS A 66 -5.53 13.13 -5.33
N ASP A 67 -4.74 13.05 -6.39
CA ASP A 67 -4.58 14.12 -7.38
C ASP A 67 -5.89 14.39 -8.14
N HIS A 68 -6.55 13.34 -8.61
CA HIS A 68 -7.87 13.45 -9.25
C HIS A 68 -8.93 14.03 -8.31
N ALA A 69 -8.92 13.68 -7.01
CA ALA A 69 -9.79 14.32 -6.03
C ALA A 69 -9.46 15.82 -5.85
N HIS A 70 -8.18 16.18 -5.92
CA HIS A 70 -7.74 17.58 -5.82
C HIS A 70 -8.19 18.40 -7.04
N GLU A 71 -8.13 17.83 -8.25
CA GLU A 71 -8.65 18.45 -9.47
C GLU A 71 -10.13 18.84 -9.33
N HIS A 72 -10.98 17.91 -8.88
CA HIS A 72 -12.41 18.19 -8.70
C HIS A 72 -12.68 19.22 -7.60
N ILE A 73 -11.89 19.20 -6.52
CA ILE A 73 -11.95 20.23 -5.47
C ILE A 73 -11.57 21.61 -6.03
N GLN A 74 -10.53 21.70 -6.87
CA GLN A 74 -10.12 22.95 -7.51
C GLN A 74 -11.17 23.47 -8.48
N ASN A 75 -11.81 22.59 -9.26
CA ASN A 75 -12.91 22.95 -10.14
C ASN A 75 -14.07 23.57 -9.35
N VAL A 76 -14.47 22.98 -8.23
CA VAL A 76 -15.51 23.55 -7.35
C VAL A 76 -15.05 24.85 -6.69
N ASN A 77 -13.77 24.97 -6.33
CA ASN A 77 -13.22 26.20 -5.79
C ASN A 77 -13.30 27.35 -6.81
N HIS A 78 -13.05 27.06 -8.09
CA HIS A 78 -13.23 28.03 -9.17
C HIS A 78 -14.70 28.46 -9.30
N THR A 79 -15.64 27.52 -9.19
CA THR A 79 -17.08 27.82 -9.16
C THR A 79 -17.44 28.79 -8.03
N PHE A 80 -16.95 28.56 -6.81
CA PHE A 80 -17.14 29.51 -5.70
C PHE A 80 -16.48 30.88 -5.97
N ALA A 81 -15.29 30.91 -6.56
CA ALA A 81 -14.60 32.16 -6.87
C ALA A 81 -15.36 33.04 -7.87
N THR A 82 -16.19 32.44 -8.74
CA THR A 82 -17.09 33.17 -9.64
C THR A 82 -18.41 33.58 -8.98
N SER A 83 -18.55 33.43 -7.66
CA SER A 83 -19.79 33.66 -6.90
C SER A 83 -20.97 32.79 -7.34
N THR A 84 -20.67 31.66 -7.99
CA THR A 84 -21.66 30.69 -8.44
C THR A 84 -21.74 29.55 -7.42
N ALA A 85 -22.96 29.06 -7.14
CA ALA A 85 -23.13 27.88 -6.29
C ALA A 85 -22.77 26.60 -7.08
N PRO A 86 -22.06 25.64 -6.48
CA PRO A 86 -21.81 24.35 -7.14
C PRO A 86 -23.11 23.60 -7.38
N THR A 87 -23.17 22.89 -8.51
CA THR A 87 -24.32 22.06 -8.84
C THR A 87 -24.32 20.78 -7.99
N PRO A 88 -25.48 20.10 -7.86
CA PRO A 88 -25.53 18.79 -7.22
C PRO A 88 -24.62 17.74 -7.89
N LEU A 89 -24.32 17.90 -9.18
CA LEU A 89 -23.39 17.04 -9.90
C LEU A 89 -21.95 17.30 -9.44
N ASP A 90 -21.54 18.56 -9.30
CA ASP A 90 -20.19 18.92 -8.83
C ASP A 90 -19.91 18.36 -7.44
N VAL A 91 -20.86 18.54 -6.51
CA VAL A 91 -20.77 18.02 -5.14
C VAL A 91 -20.66 16.49 -5.14
N ARG A 92 -21.44 15.82 -6.01
CA ARG A 92 -21.41 14.36 -6.16
C ARG A 92 -20.08 13.87 -6.73
N THR A 93 -19.52 14.56 -7.72
CA THR A 93 -18.23 14.23 -8.32
C THR A 93 -17.11 14.33 -7.28
N VAL A 94 -17.05 15.44 -6.54
CA VAL A 94 -16.10 15.59 -5.42
C VAL A 94 -16.28 14.49 -4.40
N LYS A 95 -17.52 14.19 -3.98
CA LYS A 95 -17.80 13.12 -3.02
C LYS A 95 -17.22 11.78 -3.47
N TYR A 96 -17.48 11.35 -4.69
CA TYR A 96 -17.03 10.04 -5.14
C TYR A 96 -15.53 10.01 -5.43
N ALA A 97 -14.95 11.07 -5.97
CA ALA A 97 -13.49 11.17 -6.14
C ALA A 97 -12.76 11.10 -4.79
N VAL A 98 -13.24 11.82 -3.77
CA VAL A 98 -12.67 11.78 -2.42
C VAL A 98 -12.84 10.40 -1.77
N LEU A 99 -14.02 9.76 -1.89
CA LEU A 99 -14.23 8.42 -1.34
C LEU A 99 -13.34 7.38 -2.02
N ALA A 100 -13.13 7.48 -3.33
CA ALA A 100 -12.21 6.62 -4.07
C ALA A 100 -10.76 6.82 -3.60
N ALA A 101 -10.31 8.08 -3.44
CA ALA A 101 -9.00 8.41 -2.92
C ALA A 101 -8.77 7.83 -1.52
N VAL A 102 -9.76 7.97 -0.64
CA VAL A 102 -9.72 7.39 0.72
C VAL A 102 -9.64 5.86 0.69
N ALA A 103 -10.41 5.20 -0.18
CA ALA A 103 -10.40 3.75 -0.29
C ALA A 103 -9.04 3.21 -0.74
N LEU A 104 -8.45 3.81 -1.77
CA LEU A 104 -7.13 3.44 -2.29
C LEU A 104 -6.01 3.78 -1.30
N PHE A 105 -6.15 4.88 -0.55
CA PHE A 105 -5.22 5.22 0.52
C PHE A 105 -5.26 4.19 1.66
N ASP A 106 -6.44 3.81 2.14
CA ASP A 106 -6.57 2.79 3.19
C ASP A 106 -6.04 1.43 2.73
N ASP A 107 -6.18 1.10 1.45
CA ASP A 107 -5.60 -0.10 0.86
C ASP A 107 -4.07 -0.05 0.80
N ALA A 108 -3.49 1.10 0.40
CA ALA A 108 -2.05 1.31 0.43
C ALA A 108 -1.47 1.23 1.86
N VAL A 109 -2.15 1.83 2.83
CA VAL A 109 -1.77 1.74 4.25
C VAL A 109 -1.81 0.29 4.74
N ARG A 110 -2.85 -0.48 4.40
CA ARG A 110 -2.95 -1.91 4.75
C ARG A 110 -1.89 -2.76 4.05
N SER A 111 -1.51 -2.37 2.84
CA SER A 111 -0.42 -3.01 2.11
C SER A 111 0.93 -2.79 2.82
N ASP A 112 1.10 -1.69 3.54
CA ASP A 112 2.29 -1.42 4.36
C ASP A 112 2.21 -1.91 5.82
N THR A 113 1.01 -2.03 6.39
CA THR A 113 0.81 -2.53 7.76
C THR A 113 0.15 -3.91 7.75
N PRO A 114 0.87 -4.99 8.11
CA PRO A 114 0.25 -6.31 8.22
C PRO A 114 -0.88 -6.28 9.25
N ASN A 115 -2.09 -6.65 8.84
CA ASN A 115 -3.16 -6.96 9.77
C ASN A 115 -3.16 -8.49 9.96
N PRO A 116 -2.76 -9.04 11.12
CA PRO A 116 -2.61 -10.47 11.35
C PRO A 116 -3.96 -11.22 11.51
N GLY A 117 -4.99 -10.81 10.78
CA GLY A 117 -6.36 -11.32 10.97
C GLY A 117 -7.29 -11.22 9.75
N ALA A 118 -6.78 -10.90 8.55
CA ALA A 118 -7.62 -10.62 7.38
C ALA A 118 -7.22 -11.44 6.17
N ALA A 119 -7.81 -12.64 6.03
CA ALA A 119 -8.07 -13.49 4.83
C ALA A 119 -7.03 -13.64 3.68
N HIS A 120 -5.90 -12.94 3.75
CA HIS A 120 -4.71 -13.05 2.90
C HIS A 120 -3.52 -13.55 3.75
N GLU A 121 -3.80 -14.33 4.80
CA GLU A 121 -2.84 -14.80 5.81
C GLU A 121 -1.79 -15.77 5.25
N PHE A 122 -1.95 -16.23 4.01
CA PHE A 122 -1.03 -17.15 3.34
C PHE A 122 -0.65 -16.70 1.92
N SER A 123 -0.72 -15.40 1.61
CA SER A 123 -0.12 -14.95 0.34
C SER A 123 1.40 -15.01 0.46
N VAL A 124 2.07 -15.39 -0.62
CA VAL A 124 3.53 -15.48 -0.66
C VAL A 124 4.15 -14.12 -0.32
N PHE A 125 3.53 -13.03 -0.78
CA PHE A 125 3.95 -11.69 -0.40
C PHE A 125 3.81 -11.40 1.10
N ALA A 126 2.77 -11.90 1.79
CA ALA A 126 2.64 -11.72 3.23
C ALA A 126 3.79 -12.39 4.00
N ILE A 127 4.24 -13.56 3.55
CA ILE A 127 5.40 -14.27 4.10
C ILE A 127 6.66 -13.46 3.84
N ALA A 128 6.88 -13.00 2.60
CA ALA A 128 8.05 -12.19 2.22
C ALA A 128 8.15 -10.89 3.03
N ARG A 129 7.03 -10.19 3.19
CA ARG A 129 6.95 -8.95 3.97
C ARG A 129 7.25 -9.17 5.46
N SER A 130 6.70 -10.25 6.04
CA SER A 130 7.00 -10.62 7.43
C SER A 130 8.47 -11.03 7.61
N ALA A 131 9.05 -11.75 6.64
CA ALA A 131 10.47 -12.11 6.66
C ALA A 131 11.38 -10.87 6.58
N ALA A 132 11.08 -9.93 5.67
CA ALA A 132 11.80 -8.65 5.57
C ALA A 132 11.75 -7.85 6.89
N HIS A 133 10.60 -7.87 7.58
CA HIS A 133 10.49 -7.25 8.91
C HIS A 133 11.41 -7.91 9.94
N LEU A 134 11.50 -9.24 9.94
CA LEU A 134 12.39 -9.99 10.84
C LEU A 134 13.87 -9.77 10.53
N LEU A 135 14.24 -9.66 9.25
CA LEU A 135 15.61 -9.37 8.80
C LEU A 135 16.12 -8.01 9.30
N GLY A 136 15.21 -7.07 9.54
CA GLY A 136 15.47 -5.83 10.24
C GLY A 136 15.79 -4.66 9.30
N SER A 137 16.45 -3.64 9.85
CA SER A 137 16.70 -2.38 9.13
C SER A 137 17.54 -2.62 7.87
N GLY A 138 17.09 -2.06 6.75
CA GLY A 138 17.74 -2.22 5.44
C GLY A 138 17.03 -3.20 4.52
N TRP A 139 16.17 -4.08 5.08
CA TRP A 139 15.39 -5.05 4.31
C TRP A 139 13.98 -4.54 4.03
N ARG A 140 13.48 -4.84 2.83
CA ARG A 140 12.11 -4.56 2.39
C ARG A 140 11.58 -5.69 1.52
N ALA A 141 10.26 -5.78 1.38
CA ALA A 141 9.63 -6.69 0.41
C ALA A 141 8.75 -5.92 -0.57
N GLU A 142 8.74 -6.36 -1.82
CA GLU A 142 7.86 -5.86 -2.89
C GLU A 142 6.93 -6.99 -3.35
N PRO A 143 5.65 -6.71 -3.62
CA PRO A 143 4.72 -7.71 -4.11
C PRO A 143 5.05 -8.09 -5.56
N GLY A 144 5.06 -9.38 -5.84
CA GLY A 144 5.02 -9.87 -7.22
C GLY A 144 3.59 -9.94 -7.76
N LEU A 145 3.45 -10.46 -8.98
CA LEU A 145 2.16 -10.54 -9.68
C LEU A 145 1.12 -11.26 -8.81
N HIS A 146 -0.05 -10.65 -8.62
CA HIS A 146 -1.18 -11.19 -7.85
C HIS A 146 -0.85 -11.68 -6.41
N ASN A 147 0.20 -11.15 -5.77
CA ASN A 147 0.69 -11.62 -4.45
C ASN A 147 1.12 -13.10 -4.41
N THR A 148 1.35 -13.73 -5.57
CA THR A 148 1.84 -15.12 -5.66
C THR A 148 3.36 -15.22 -5.55
N SER A 149 4.05 -14.08 -5.46
CA SER A 149 5.45 -13.96 -5.11
C SER A 149 5.73 -12.66 -4.35
N GLY A 150 6.91 -12.56 -3.75
CA GLY A 150 7.42 -11.36 -3.11
C GLY A 150 8.92 -11.25 -3.26
N LEU A 151 9.41 -10.09 -3.70
CA LEU A 151 10.82 -9.78 -3.83
C LEU A 151 11.32 -9.14 -2.54
N ILE A 152 12.22 -9.80 -1.82
CA ILE A 152 12.85 -9.34 -0.59
C ILE A 152 14.20 -8.70 -0.96
N GLN A 153 14.35 -7.41 -0.72
CA GLN A 153 15.51 -6.63 -1.13
C GLN A 153 16.21 -6.02 0.09
N HIS A 154 17.53 -6.00 0.06
CA HIS A 154 18.38 -5.31 1.01
C HIS A 154 18.95 -4.03 0.38
N SER A 155 19.05 -2.97 1.18
CA SER A 155 19.56 -1.66 0.74
C SER A 155 20.98 -1.65 0.18
N VAL A 156 21.76 -2.70 0.40
CA VAL A 156 23.12 -2.87 -0.14
C VAL A 156 23.15 -3.60 -1.49
N GLY A 157 21.99 -3.97 -2.04
CA GLY A 157 21.83 -4.58 -3.36
C GLY A 157 21.67 -6.09 -3.36
N GLU A 158 21.26 -6.71 -2.25
CA GLU A 158 20.95 -8.15 -2.19
C GLU A 158 19.46 -8.36 -2.41
N ASP A 159 19.08 -9.19 -3.38
CA ASP A 159 17.70 -9.43 -3.76
C ASP A 159 17.38 -10.93 -3.71
N TYR A 160 16.23 -11.27 -3.12
CA TYR A 160 15.73 -12.62 -2.97
C TYR A 160 14.27 -12.70 -3.40
N LEU A 161 13.94 -13.59 -4.32
CA LEU A 161 12.57 -13.88 -4.73
C LEU A 161 11.99 -14.98 -3.84
N LEU A 162 10.92 -14.69 -3.12
CA LEU A 162 10.04 -15.71 -2.53
C LEU A 162 8.88 -15.97 -3.50
N ALA A 163 8.74 -17.20 -4.00
CA ALA A 163 7.69 -17.54 -4.95
C ALA A 163 7.19 -18.98 -4.74
N VAL A 164 6.01 -19.26 -5.28
CA VAL A 164 5.53 -20.64 -5.46
C VAL A 164 5.73 -21.01 -6.92
N GLY A 165 6.34 -22.16 -7.18
CA GLY A 165 6.54 -22.62 -8.55
C GLY A 165 6.89 -24.08 -8.65
N ASP A 166 6.82 -24.57 -9.88
CA ASP A 166 7.05 -25.99 -10.18
C ASP A 166 8.54 -26.34 -9.99
N VAL A 167 8.78 -27.40 -9.24
CA VAL A 167 10.10 -28.00 -9.08
C VAL A 167 10.15 -29.29 -9.90
N GLY A 168 10.36 -29.15 -11.21
CA GLY A 168 10.38 -30.30 -12.13
C GLY A 168 9.00 -30.97 -12.23
N ASP A 169 8.93 -32.29 -12.01
CA ASP A 169 7.69 -33.08 -12.07
C ASP A 169 6.90 -33.11 -10.73
N MET A 170 7.27 -32.27 -9.75
CA MET A 170 6.66 -32.24 -8.43
C MET A 170 5.51 -31.22 -8.33
N SER A 171 4.77 -31.30 -7.22
CA SER A 171 3.79 -30.26 -6.87
C SER A 171 4.48 -28.91 -6.70
N PRO A 172 3.79 -27.78 -6.94
CA PRO A 172 4.38 -26.47 -6.77
C PRO A 172 4.77 -26.25 -5.30
N GLU A 173 6.01 -25.85 -5.08
CA GLU A 173 6.56 -25.63 -3.74
C GLU A 173 6.91 -24.15 -3.53
N LEU A 174 6.86 -23.72 -2.27
CA LEU A 174 7.37 -22.41 -1.86
C LEU A 174 8.90 -22.44 -1.90
N TYR A 175 9.54 -21.45 -2.50
CA TYR A 175 11.00 -21.36 -2.56
C TYR A 175 11.50 -19.94 -2.39
N VAL A 176 12.72 -19.81 -1.86
CA VAL A 176 13.50 -18.57 -1.81
C VAL A 176 14.62 -18.69 -2.84
N GLU A 177 14.73 -17.73 -3.74
CA GLU A 177 15.72 -17.70 -4.81
C GLU A 177 16.54 -16.42 -4.71
N GLY A 178 17.85 -16.56 -4.49
CA GLY A 178 18.84 -15.49 -4.64
C GLY A 178 19.64 -15.66 -5.93
N ASP A 179 20.64 -14.80 -6.15
CA ASP A 179 21.41 -14.75 -7.42
C ASP A 179 22.00 -16.10 -7.87
N ASP A 180 22.48 -16.90 -6.92
CA ASP A 180 23.21 -18.14 -7.21
C ASP A 180 22.50 -19.42 -6.72
N HIS A 181 21.40 -19.29 -5.96
CA HIS A 181 20.81 -20.42 -5.25
C HIS A 181 19.29 -20.32 -5.16
N ARG A 182 18.62 -21.47 -5.36
CA ARG A 182 17.19 -21.66 -5.08
C ARG A 182 17.03 -22.67 -3.96
N HIS A 183 16.34 -22.25 -2.92
CA HIS A 183 16.05 -23.05 -1.73
C HIS A 183 14.57 -23.34 -1.63
N ILE A 184 14.21 -24.62 -1.69
CA ILE A 184 12.82 -25.08 -1.61
C ILE A 184 12.46 -25.25 -0.15
N LEU A 185 11.38 -24.59 0.28
CA LEU A 185 10.84 -24.72 1.62
C LEU A 185 9.93 -25.96 1.66
N TRP A 186 10.54 -27.10 1.97
CA TRP A 186 9.82 -28.35 2.17
C TRP A 186 8.91 -28.30 3.41
N ASP A 187 7.86 -29.12 3.40
CA ASP A 187 6.96 -29.37 4.54
C ASP A 187 6.30 -28.11 5.13
N THR A 188 6.02 -27.12 4.29
CA THR A 188 5.34 -25.88 4.70
C THR A 188 3.84 -26.05 4.99
N ALA A 189 3.30 -27.23 4.67
CA ALA A 189 1.90 -27.57 4.89
C ALA A 189 1.54 -27.56 6.39
N GLY A 190 0.76 -26.57 6.81
CA GLY A 190 0.27 -26.42 8.18
C GLY A 190 1.09 -25.49 9.07
N GLU A 191 2.13 -24.83 8.52
CA GLU A 191 2.84 -23.76 9.21
C GLU A 191 2.04 -22.45 9.17
N ASP A 192 2.12 -21.69 10.27
CA ASP A 192 1.55 -20.36 10.33
C ASP A 192 2.47 -19.31 9.71
N LEU A 193 1.93 -18.12 9.44
CA LEU A 193 2.67 -17.03 8.83
C LEU A 193 3.96 -16.66 9.59
N PRO A 194 3.97 -16.56 10.94
CA PRO A 194 5.20 -16.32 11.69
C PRO A 194 6.28 -17.40 11.48
N ALA A 195 5.92 -18.68 11.51
CA ALA A 195 6.87 -19.77 11.31
C ALA A 195 7.50 -19.74 9.92
N LEU A 196 6.68 -19.55 8.88
CA LEU A 196 7.13 -19.44 7.50
C LEU A 196 8.04 -18.21 7.29
N ALA A 197 7.65 -17.06 7.84
CA ALA A 197 8.42 -15.83 7.75
C ALA A 197 9.79 -15.95 8.42
N GLN A 198 9.85 -16.61 9.58
CA GLN A 198 11.09 -16.86 10.30
C GLN A 198 12.01 -17.77 9.49
N ARG A 199 11.48 -18.86 8.92
CA ARG A 199 12.27 -19.77 8.07
C ARG A 199 12.86 -19.06 6.86
N VAL A 200 12.07 -18.23 6.17
CA VAL A 200 12.57 -17.41 5.05
C VAL A 200 13.67 -16.45 5.50
N ALA A 201 13.51 -15.77 6.63
CA ALA A 201 14.53 -14.87 7.16
C ALA A 201 15.83 -15.61 7.54
N ASP A 202 15.74 -16.82 8.08
CA ASP A 202 16.91 -17.60 8.44
C ASP A 202 17.67 -18.12 7.22
N ILE A 203 16.96 -18.55 6.16
CA ILE A 203 17.55 -18.92 4.86
C ILE A 203 18.30 -17.72 4.25
N ILE A 204 17.74 -16.52 4.32
CA ILE A 204 18.37 -15.30 3.77
C ILE A 204 19.61 -14.90 4.59
N ARG A 205 19.59 -15.08 5.92
CA ARG A 205 20.75 -14.76 6.79
C ARG A 205 21.91 -15.73 6.61
N ASP A 206 21.59 -17.01 6.41
CA ASP A 206 22.58 -18.06 6.24
C ASP A 206 22.09 -19.04 5.17
N PRO A 207 22.49 -18.81 3.90
CA PRO A 207 22.12 -19.68 2.78
C PRO A 207 22.60 -21.14 2.94
N ALA A 208 23.49 -21.44 3.91
CA ALA A 208 23.91 -22.80 4.22
C ALA A 208 22.91 -23.56 5.12
N LEU A 209 21.90 -22.88 5.69
CA LEU A 209 20.81 -23.49 6.46
C LEU A 209 19.67 -24.04 5.59
N ALA A 210 19.86 -24.01 4.27
CA ALA A 210 18.82 -24.15 3.28
C ALA A 210 19.07 -25.29 2.29
#